data_AF-A0AB36L0E2-F1
#
_entry.id   AF-A0AB36L0E2-F1
#
_cell.length_a   1.000
_cell.length_b   1.000
_cell.length_c   1.000
_cell.angle_alpha   90.00
_cell.angle_beta   90.00
_cell.angle_gamma   90.00
#
_symmetry.space_group_name_H-M   'P 1'
#
loop_
_entity.id
_entity.type
_entity.pdbx_description
1 polymer ?
#
loop_
_entity_poly.entity_id
_entity_poly.type
_entity_poly.pdbx_seq_one_letter_code
_entity_poly.pdbx_strand_id
1 'polypeptide(L)' 'MNPFKGRHFQRDIIRWAVRWYCKYGISYRELQEMLAERGVNVDH' A
#
# COMPACT_ATOMS: atom_id res chain seq x y z
N MET A 1 -7.39 -19.83 6.19
CA MET A 1 -6.02 -19.49 5.69
C MET A 1 -5.88 -17.97 5.69
N ASN A 2 -4.88 -17.41 6.37
CA ASN A 2 -4.71 -15.96 6.49
C ASN A 2 -3.87 -15.42 5.30
N PRO A 3 -4.47 -14.71 4.33
CA PRO A 3 -3.77 -14.27 3.11
C PRO A 3 -2.67 -13.22 3.35
N PHE A 4 -2.60 -12.67 4.56
CA PHE A 4 -1.62 -11.66 4.96
C PHE A 4 -0.58 -12.20 5.96
N LYS A 5 -0.55 -13.50 6.24
CA LYS A 5 0.42 -14.09 7.17
C LYS A 5 1.85 -13.89 6.61
N GLY A 6 2.76 -13.33 7.42
CA GLY A 6 4.15 -13.09 7.04
C GLY A 6 4.38 -11.89 6.11
N ARG A 7 3.40 -11.01 5.93
CA ARG A 7 3.59 -9.76 5.18
C ARG A 7 4.22 -8.68 6.06
N HIS A 8 5.10 -7.87 5.47
CA HIS A 8 5.77 -6.75 6.13
C HIS A 8 4.81 -5.65 6.57
N PHE A 9 3.74 -5.44 5.79
CA PHE A 9 2.73 -4.42 6.07
C PHE A 9 1.45 -5.03 6.64
N GLN A 10 0.77 -4.27 7.48
CA GLN A 10 -0.55 -4.65 8.00
C GLN A 10 -1.57 -4.79 6.86
N ARG A 11 -2.55 -5.68 7.02
CA ARG A 11 -3.54 -5.96 5.96
C ARG A 11 -4.25 -4.70 5.47
N ASP A 12 -4.53 -3.76 6.38
CA ASP A 12 -5.33 -2.58 6.08
C ASP A 12 -4.55 -1.62 5.16
N ILE A 13 -3.23 -1.57 5.31
CA ILE A 13 -2.33 -0.78 4.46
C ILE A 13 -2.28 -1.38 3.05
N ILE A 14 -2.12 -2.70 2.96
CA ILE A 14 -2.08 -3.43 1.67
C ILE A 14 -3.40 -3.26 0.93
N ARG A 15 -4.54 -3.42 1.62
CA ARG A 15 -5.86 -3.21 1.01
C ARG A 15 -6.07 -1.78 0.55
N TRP A 16 -5.64 -0.81 1.36
CA TRP A 16 -5.75 0.60 1.01
C TRP A 16 -4.92 0.92 -0.23
N ALA A 17 -3.68 0.48 -0.28
CA ALA A 17 -2.78 0.69 -1.41
C ALA A 17 -3.31 0.07 -2.70
N VAL A 18 -3.72 -1.21 -2.66
CA VAL A 18 -4.31 -1.90 -3.81
C VAL A 18 -5.59 -1.21 -4.28
N ARG A 19 -6.44 -0.74 -3.37
CA ARG A 19 -7.68 -0.03 -3.73
C ARG A 19 -7.38 1.24 -4.52
N TRP A 20 -6.41 2.04 -4.08
CA TRP A 20 -6.07 3.28 -4.75
C TRP A 20 -5.38 3.03 -6.08
N TYR A 21 -4.41 2.12 -6.11
CA TYR A 21 -3.70 1.73 -7.32
C TYR A 21 -4.66 1.23 -8.41
N CYS A 22 -5.56 0.30 -8.07
CA CYS A 22 -6.48 -0.27 -9.05
C CYS A 22 -7.64 0.66 -9.43
N LYS A 23 -8.13 1.51 -8.51
CA LYS A 23 -9.32 2.33 -8.78
C LYS A 23 -9.00 3.60 -9.55
N TYR A 24 -7.84 4.22 -9.29
CA TYR A 24 -7.53 5.55 -9.80
C TYR A 24 -6.39 5.57 -10.82
N GLY A 25 -5.75 4.42 -11.10
CA GLY A 25 -4.66 4.34 -12.08
C GLY A 25 -3.45 5.21 -11.70
N ILE A 26 -3.28 5.48 -10.41
CA ILE A 26 -2.17 6.27 -9.88
C ILE A 26 -0.84 5.54 -10.09
N SER A 27 0.22 6.32 -10.32
CA SER A 27 1.56 5.76 -10.43
C SER A 27 2.04 5.19 -9.10
N TYR A 28 3.01 4.27 -9.16
CA TYR A 28 3.62 3.71 -7.96
C TYR A 28 4.27 4.80 -7.08
N ARG A 29 4.83 5.85 -7.71
CA ARG A 29 5.43 6.97 -7.00
C ARG A 29 4.41 7.79 -6.22
N GLU A 30 3.28 8.13 -6.85
CA GLU A 30 2.18 8.81 -6.15
C GLU A 30 1.66 7.95 -4.99
N LEU A 31 1.50 6.65 -5.22
CA LEU A 31 1.10 5.72 -4.17
C LEU A 31 2.10 5.68 -3.01
N GLN A 32 3.40 5.69 -3.30
CA GLN A 32 4.47 5.76 -2.30
C GLN A 32 4.40 7.05 -1.49
N GLU A 33 4.19 8.20 -2.14
CA GLU A 33 4.04 9.50 -1.47
C GLU A 33 2.82 9.49 -0.53
N MET A 34 1.67 8.98 -0.99
CA MET A 34 0.48 8.89 -0.15
C MET A 34 0.65 7.93 1.03
N LEU A 35 1.45 6.88 0.88
CA LEU A 35 1.80 5.97 1.98
C LEU A 35 2.76 6.64 2.96
N ALA A 36 3.73 7.42 2.47
CA ALA A 36 4.67 8.16 3.28
C ALA A 36 3.96 9.23 4.14
N GLU A 37 2.95 9.93 3.61
CA GLU A 37 2.10 10.84 4.38
C GLU A 37 1.36 10.14 5.54
N ARG A 38 1.13 8.83 5.44
CA ARG A 38 0.52 8.01 6.49
C ARG A 38 1.55 7.38 7.43
N GLY A 39 2.82 7.78 7.31
CA GLY A 39 3.93 7.25 8.11
C GLY A 39 4.45 5.89 7.63
N VAL A 40 4.09 5.45 6.42
CA VAL A 40 4.49 4.16 5.86
C VAL A 40 5.53 4.42 4.79
N ASN A 41 6.79 4.15 5.10
CA ASN A 41 7.86 4.27 4.12
C ASN A 41 7.95 2.97 3.31
N VAL A 42 7.87 3.09 1.98
CA VAL A 42 7.99 1.98 1.04
C VAL A 42 9.12 2.35 0.09
N ASP A 43 10.18 1.55 0.11
CA ASP A 43 11.31 1.69 -0.80
C ASP A 43 11.14 0.77 -2.03
N HIS A 44 12.01 0.91 -3.03
CA HIS A 44 12.02 0.03 -4.22
C HIS A 44 12.73 -1.30 -3.96
#